data_AF-A0A8H4V8Z4-F1
#
_entry.id   AF-A0A8H4V8Z4-F1
#
_cell.length_a   1.000
_cell.length_b   1.000
_cell.length_c   1.000
_cell.angle_alpha   90.00
_cell.angle_beta   90.00
_cell.angle_gamma   90.00
#
_symmetry.space_group_name_H-M   'P 1'
#
loop_
_entity.id
_entity.type
_entity.pdbx_description
1 polymer ?
#
loop_
_entity_poly.entity_id
_entity_poly.type
_entity_poly.pdbx_seq_one_letter_code
_entity_poly.pdbx_strand_id
1 'polypeptide(L)'
;MDNVCNANSQLYLEVEHSFHSRLMLELGSRVREFKPLSGVSLFAVATGGRVQSSNLQSGRERDMDGSAREGQEEGGLEDMAVRLAHLGVLHWRVWSQLVYLGDADDDMSVDGPSVQI
;
A
#
# COMPACT_ATOMS: atom_id res chain seq x y z
N MET A 1 7.22 24.06 26.01
CA MET A 1 8.07 22.85 25.91
C MET A 1 7.62 22.13 24.66
N ASP A 2 8.41 22.25 23.59
CA ASP A 2 8.16 21.51 22.36
C ASP A 2 8.40 20.03 22.64
N ASN A 3 7.37 19.19 22.47
CA ASN A 3 7.46 17.78 22.78
C ASN A 3 6.70 16.96 21.74
N VAL A 4 7.21 15.77 21.43
CA VAL A 4 6.60 14.84 20.48
C VAL A 4 5.36 14.11 21.04
N CYS A 5 5.02 14.31 22.31
CA CYS A 5 3.85 13.69 22.93
C CYS A 5 2.57 14.52 22.77
N ASN A 6 2.69 15.78 22.34
CA ASN A 6 1.57 16.66 22.06
C ASN A 6 1.45 16.83 20.55
N ALA A 7 0.37 16.28 19.98
CA ALA A 7 0.08 16.35 18.55
C ALA A 7 -0.06 17.78 18.00
N ASN A 8 -0.30 18.77 18.88
CA ASN A 8 -0.38 20.18 18.49
C ASN A 8 0.95 20.93 18.63
N SER A 9 2.03 20.26 19.06
CA SER A 9 3.33 20.91 19.18
C SER A 9 3.98 21.06 17.79
N GLN A 10 4.78 22.11 17.63
CA GLN A 10 5.51 22.35 16.37
C GLN A 10 6.48 21.21 16.06
N LEU A 11 7.15 20.68 17.09
CA LEU A 11 8.08 19.56 16.95
C LEU A 11 7.38 18.29 16.47
N TYR A 12 6.19 17.96 16.97
CA TYR A 12 5.43 16.81 16.50
C TYR A 12 5.07 16.96 15.02
N LEU A 13 4.54 18.13 14.62
CA LEU A 13 4.12 18.40 13.25
C LEU A 13 5.30 18.36 12.26
N GLU A 14 6.47 18.86 12.65
CA GLU A 14 7.67 18.82 11.81
C GLU A 14 8.16 17.38 11.59
N VAL A 15 8.20 16.57 12.65
CA VAL A 15 8.58 15.16 12.56
C VAL A 15 7.57 14.37 11.74
N GLU A 16 6.27 14.59 11.97
CA GLU A 16 5.18 13.96 11.21
C GLU A 16 5.27 14.31 9.73
N HIS A 17 5.49 15.58 9.38
CA HIS A 17 5.64 16.01 7.99
C HIS A 17 6.85 15.35 7.31
N SER A 18 8.00 15.31 7.99
CA SER A 18 9.21 14.67 7.48
C SER A 18 9.01 13.16 7.26
N PHE A 19 8.42 12.47 8.23
CA PHE A 19 8.08 11.06 8.13
C PHE A 19 7.09 10.78 7.00
N HIS A 20 6.01 11.56 6.92
CA HIS A 20 4.99 11.42 5.89
C HIS A 20 5.56 11.61 4.48
N SER A 21 6.43 12.59 4.29
CA SER A 21 7.09 12.83 3.00
C SER A 21 7.92 11.62 2.55
N ARG A 22 8.73 11.05 3.45
CA ARG A 22 9.52 9.83 3.18
C ARG A 22 8.62 8.64 2.88
N LEU A 23 7.57 8.44 3.68
CA LEU A 23 6.62 7.34 3.48
C LEU A 23 5.91 7.43 2.13
N MET A 24 5.49 8.63 1.71
CA MET A 24 4.82 8.84 0.42
C MET A 24 5.75 8.60 -0.77
N LEU A 25 7.03 8.94 -0.66
CA LEU A 25 8.03 8.63 -1.68
C LEU A 25 8.22 7.11 -1.86
N GLU A 26 8.45 6.40 -0.76
CA GLU A 26 8.63 4.95 -0.79
C GLU A 26 7.34 4.24 -1.25
N LEU A 27 6.19 4.64 -0.74
CA LEU A 27 4.90 4.10 -1.14
C LEU A 27 4.66 4.30 -2.65
N GLY A 28 4.95 5.49 -3.18
CA GLY A 28 4.82 5.77 -4.61
C GLY A 28 5.73 4.88 -5.47
N SER A 29 6.96 4.63 -5.00
CA SER A 29 7.89 3.70 -5.65
C SER A 29 7.33 2.27 -5.67
N ARG A 30 6.88 1.76 -4.51
CA ARG A 30 6.31 0.40 -4.39
C ARG A 30 5.02 0.22 -5.18
N VAL A 31 4.14 1.21 -5.20
CA VAL A 31 2.92 1.16 -6.03
C VAL A 31 3.29 1.08 -7.51
N ARG A 32 4.29 1.83 -7.98
CA ARG A 32 4.73 1.76 -9.39
C ARG A 32 5.32 0.39 -9.73
N GLU A 33 6.05 -0.21 -8.80
CA GLU A 33 6.63 -1.56 -8.92
C GLU A 33 5.55 -2.64 -8.94
N PHE A 34 4.54 -2.55 -8.06
CA PHE A 34 3.53 -3.60 -7.85
C PHE A 34 2.35 -3.50 -8.82
N LYS A 35 2.01 -2.30 -9.29
CA LYS A 35 0.91 -2.06 -10.23
C LYS A 35 0.94 -2.89 -11.52
N PRO A 36 2.09 -3.20 -12.16
CA PRO A 36 2.11 -4.07 -13.34
C PRO A 36 2.11 -5.58 -13.01
N LEU A 37 2.31 -5.98 -11.76
CA LEU A 37 2.45 -7.40 -11.40
C LEU A 37 1.13 -8.15 -11.53
N SER A 38 1.20 -9.44 -11.89
CA SER A 38 0.05 -10.35 -11.80
C SER A 38 -0.35 -10.58 -10.34
N GLY A 39 -1.58 -11.03 -10.07
CA GLY A 39 -2.02 -11.34 -8.71
C GLY A 39 -1.14 -12.39 -8.01
N VAL A 40 -0.65 -13.38 -8.74
CA VAL A 40 0.25 -14.43 -8.22
C VAL A 40 1.63 -13.86 -7.89
N SER A 41 2.18 -13.01 -8.75
CA SER A 41 3.47 -12.34 -8.52
C SER A 41 3.40 -11.37 -7.34
N LEU A 42 2.29 -10.65 -7.21
CA LEU A 42 2.03 -9.74 -6.09
C LEU A 42 1.93 -10.50 -4.76
N PHE A 43 1.22 -11.63 -4.76
CA PHE A 43 1.13 -12.51 -3.58
C PHE A 43 2.51 -13.07 -3.18
N ALA A 44 3.31 -13.53 -4.14
CA ALA A 44 4.65 -14.05 -3.88
C ALA A 44 5.55 -12.99 -3.21
N VAL A 45 5.52 -11.74 -3.67
CA VAL A 45 6.23 -10.63 -3.03
C VAL A 45 5.74 -10.40 -1.59
N ALA A 46 4.42 -10.42 -1.36
CA ALA A 46 3.83 -10.19 -0.04
C ALA A 46 4.13 -11.29 0.98
N THR A 47 4.24 -12.56 0.57
CA THR A 47 4.42 -13.71 1.47
C THR A 47 5.87 -14.19 1.55
N GLY A 48 6.84 -13.42 1.05
CA GLY A 48 8.25 -13.84 1.02
C GLY A 48 8.52 -15.00 0.05
N GLY A 49 7.58 -15.28 -0.86
CA GLY A 49 7.75 -16.22 -1.95
C GLY A 49 8.76 -15.64 -2.93
N ARG A 50 9.98 -16.18 -2.90
CA ARG A 50 11.07 -15.79 -3.80
C ARG A 50 10.62 -15.89 -5.26
N VAL A 51 10.16 -14.79 -5.84
CA VAL A 51 10.25 -14.61 -7.28
C VAL A 51 11.74 -14.39 -7.52
N GLN A 52 12.41 -15.41 -8.06
CA GLN A 52 13.79 -15.28 -8.53
C GLN A 52 13.83 -14.22 -9.63
N SER A 53 13.96 -12.94 -9.25
CA SER A 53 14.61 -11.97 -10.12
C SER A 53 16.07 -12.39 -10.20
N SER A 54 16.43 -12.98 -11.33
CA SER A 54 17.82 -13.16 -11.72
C SER A 54 18.56 -11.84 -11.54
N ASN A 55 19.67 -11.90 -10.81
CA ASN A 55 20.68 -10.86 -10.63
C ASN A 55 20.31 -9.74 -9.63
N LEU A 56 20.45 -10.02 -8.34
CA LEU A 56 21.50 -9.47 -7.47
C LEU A 56 21.22 -9.92 -6.02
N GLN A 57 22.25 -10.47 -5.36
CA GLN A 57 22.28 -10.87 -3.95
C GLN A 57 21.62 -12.20 -3.58
N SER A 58 22.16 -13.27 -4.18
CA SER A 58 22.26 -14.55 -3.47
C SER A 58 23.20 -14.35 -2.27
N GLY A 59 22.71 -14.61 -1.05
CA GLY A 59 23.58 -14.77 0.13
C GLY A 59 23.29 -13.90 1.36
N ARG A 60 22.05 -13.83 1.83
CA ARG A 60 21.75 -13.53 3.25
C ARG A 60 20.61 -14.42 3.78
N GLU A 61 20.79 -15.73 3.64
CA GLU A 61 20.18 -16.69 4.57
C GLU A 61 21.17 -16.87 5.73
N ARG A 62 20.69 -16.56 6.94
CA ARG A 62 21.41 -16.41 8.23
C ARG A 62 21.88 -14.98 8.48
N ASP A 63 21.07 -14.28 9.26
CA ASP A 63 21.45 -13.33 10.33
C ASP A 63 20.28 -12.37 10.65
N MET A 64 19.04 -12.90 10.69
CA MET A 64 17.85 -12.17 11.13
C MET A 64 17.70 -12.19 12.66
N ASP A 65 18.81 -11.98 13.38
CA ASP A 65 18.78 -11.80 14.84
C ASP A 65 19.83 -10.77 15.34
N GLY A 66 20.64 -10.19 14.43
CA GLY A 66 21.77 -9.31 14.80
C GLY A 66 21.74 -7.89 14.23
N SER A 67 21.04 -7.63 13.12
CA SER A 67 21.00 -6.29 12.48
C SER A 67 19.81 -5.42 12.88
N ALA A 68 18.96 -5.90 13.81
CA ALA A 68 17.73 -5.23 14.21
C ALA A 68 17.91 -3.95 15.04
N ARG A 69 19.14 -3.54 15.39
CA ARG A 69 19.33 -2.40 16.30
C ARG A 69 19.74 -1.08 15.66
N GLU A 70 20.15 -1.07 14.38
CA GLU A 70 20.62 0.18 13.73
C GLU A 70 19.97 0.46 12.36
N GLY A 71 19.34 -0.55 11.72
CA GLY A 71 18.55 -0.41 10.47
C GLY A 71 17.03 -0.49 10.64
N GLN A 72 16.54 -0.50 11.89
CA GLN A 72 15.13 -0.75 12.21
C GLN A 72 14.20 0.41 11.80
N GLU A 73 14.69 1.65 11.84
CA GLU A 73 13.87 2.83 11.53
C GLU A 73 13.60 2.96 10.02
N GLU A 74 14.61 2.75 9.18
CA GLU A 74 14.47 2.76 7.71
C GLU A 74 13.67 1.55 7.24
N GLY A 75 13.99 0.35 7.75
CA GLY A 75 13.29 -0.89 7.40
C GLY A 75 11.82 -0.90 7.81
N GLY A 76 11.45 -0.20 8.89
CA GLY A 76 10.06 -0.06 9.31
C GLY A 76 9.23 0.78 8.31
N LEU A 77 9.79 1.87 7.80
CA LEU A 77 9.12 2.72 6.81
C LEU A 77 8.96 2.00 5.48
N GLU A 78 9.99 1.29 5.01
CA GLU A 78 9.94 0.48 3.80
C GLU A 78 8.90 -0.65 3.90
N ASP A 79 8.85 -1.36 5.03
CA ASP A 79 7.84 -2.40 5.30
C ASP A 79 6.42 -1.81 5.29
N MET A 80 6.22 -0.65 5.94
CA MET A 80 4.95 0.07 5.89
C MET A 80 4.55 0.44 4.46
N ALA A 81 5.49 0.98 3.67
CA ALA A 81 5.25 1.34 2.28
C ALA A 81 4.87 0.10 1.44
N VAL A 82 5.56 -1.02 1.62
CA VAL A 82 5.26 -2.29 0.93
C VAL A 82 3.85 -2.79 1.30
N ARG A 83 3.48 -2.78 2.58
CA ARG A 83 2.15 -3.22 3.04
C ARG A 83 1.04 -2.31 2.51
N LEU A 84 1.24 -1.00 2.57
CA LEU A 84 0.29 -0.01 2.04
C LEU A 84 0.13 -0.13 0.53
N ALA A 85 1.23 -0.39 -0.21
CA ALA A 85 1.17 -0.62 -1.65
C ALA A 85 0.37 -1.87 -1.99
N HIS A 86 0.58 -2.98 -1.26
CA HIS A 86 -0.23 -4.19 -1.42
C HIS A 86 -1.71 -3.94 -1.15
N LEU A 87 -2.04 -3.31 -0.03
CA LEU A 87 -3.43 -2.96 0.34
C LEU A 87 -4.07 -2.09 -0.76
N GLY A 88 -3.37 -1.04 -1.21
CA GLY A 88 -3.86 -0.11 -2.22
C GLY A 88 -4.07 -0.77 -3.58
N VAL A 89 -3.14 -1.60 -4.03
CA VAL A 89 -3.26 -2.32 -5.32
C VAL A 89 -4.39 -3.35 -5.27
N LEU A 90 -4.53 -4.09 -4.17
CA LEU A 90 -5.64 -5.03 -3.99
C LEU A 90 -6.99 -4.32 -3.91
N HIS A 91 -7.06 -3.23 -3.13
CA HIS A 91 -8.25 -2.40 -3.03
C HIS A 91 -8.68 -1.89 -4.41
N TRP A 92 -7.74 -1.34 -5.20
CA TRP A 92 -8.04 -0.85 -6.54
C TRP A 92 -8.46 -1.94 -7.52
N ARG A 93 -7.89 -3.15 -7.45
CA ARG A 93 -8.18 -4.22 -8.44
C ARG A 93 -9.41 -5.04 -8.10
N VAL A 94 -9.68 -5.28 -6.81
CA VAL A 94 -10.69 -6.24 -6.36
C VAL A 94 -11.90 -5.53 -5.80
N TRP A 95 -11.69 -4.54 -4.92
CA TRP A 95 -12.79 -3.92 -4.18
C TRP A 95 -13.31 -2.63 -4.81
N SER A 96 -12.54 -1.97 -5.67
CA SER A 96 -12.96 -0.69 -6.28
C SER A 96 -14.27 -0.79 -7.06
N GLN A 97 -14.48 -1.91 -7.76
CA GLN A 97 -15.69 -2.18 -8.52
C GLN A 97 -16.90 -2.24 -7.60
N LEU A 98 -16.76 -2.94 -6.46
CA LEU A 98 -17.82 -3.07 -5.46
C LEU A 98 -18.09 -1.74 -4.73
N VAL A 99 -17.03 -1.01 -4.37
CA VAL A 99 -17.12 0.17 -3.50
C VAL A 99 -17.51 1.42 -4.28
N TYR A 100 -16.98 1.59 -5.50
CA TYR A 100 -17.13 2.81 -6.28
C TYR A 100 -17.99 2.66 -7.52
N LEU A 101 -18.17 1.44 -8.02
CA LEU A 101 -18.96 1.16 -9.23
C LEU A 101 -20.22 0.34 -8.90
N GLY A 102 -20.68 0.40 -7.65
CA GLY A 102 -21.90 -0.26 -7.16
C GLY A 102 -23.06 -0.10 -8.15
N ASP A 103 -23.62 -1.25 -8.53
CA ASP A 103 -24.75 -1.47 -9.44
C ASP A 103 -24.99 -0.39 -10.50
N ALA A 104 -24.11 -0.32 -11.50
CA ALA A 104 -24.46 0.30 -12.78
C ALA A 104 -25.59 -0.46 -13.52
N ASP A 105 -25.96 -1.65 -13.04
CA ASP A 105 -27.08 -2.46 -13.55
C ASP A 105 -28.40 -2.26 -12.75
N ASP A 106 -28.42 -1.40 -11.71
CA ASP A 106 -29.68 -0.91 -11.10
C ASP A 106 -30.27 0.28 -11.88
N ASP A 107 -30.07 0.30 -13.20
CA ASP A 107 -30.98 0.96 -14.14
C ASP A 107 -32.26 0.11 -14.24
N MET A 108 -32.96 -0.01 -13.11
CA MET A 108 -34.35 -0.45 -13.07
C MET A 108 -35.16 0.61 -13.81
N SER A 109 -35.31 0.37 -15.12
CA SER A 109 -36.25 1.01 -16.03
C SER A 109 -37.51 1.44 -15.27
N VAL A 110 -37.63 2.75 -15.01
CA VAL A 110 -38.88 3.29 -14.51
C VAL A 110 -39.89 3.05 -15.63
N ASP A 111 -40.86 2.17 -15.37
CA ASP A 111 -42.00 1.93 -16.24
C ASP A 111 -42.59 3.29 -16.63
N GLY A 112 -42.42 3.66 -17.90
CA GLY A 112 -43.15 4.80 -18.46
C GLY A 112 -44.64 4.47 -18.39
N PRO A 113 -45.51 5.41 -17.97
CA PRO A 113 -46.94 5.12 -17.90
C PRO A 113 -47.44 4.77 -19.30
N SER A 114 -47.87 3.52 -19.47
CA SER A 114 -48.60 3.05 -20.64
C SER A 114 -49.90 3.85 -20.76
N VAL A 115 -49.88 4.89 -21.60
CA VAL A 115 -51.07 5.61 -22.03
C VAL A 115 -51.88 4.65 -22.90
N GLN A 116 -52.88 4.01 -22.29
CA GLN A 116 -53.96 3.35 -23.02
C GLN A 116 -54.85 4.40 -23.69
N ILE A 117 -55.31 3.99 -24.87
CA ILE A 117 -56.13 4.66 -25.88
C ILE A 117 -57.31 5.45 -25.30
#